data_AF-A0A9D9M1F9-F1
#
_entry.id   AF-A0A9D9M1F9-F1
#
_cell.length_a   1.000
_cell.length_b   1.000
_cell.length_c   1.000
_cell.angle_alpha   90.00
_cell.angle_beta   90.00
_cell.angle_gamma   90.00
#
_symmetry.space_group_name_H-M   'P 1'
#
loop_
_entity.id
_entity.type
_entity.pdbx_description
1 polymer ?
#
loop_
_entity_poly.entity_id
_entity_poly.type
_entity_poly.pdbx_seq_one_letter_code
_entity_poly.pdbx_strand_id
1 'polypeptide(L)' 'MRIAMLGGSFNPIHIGHCALADEVRLRLNYDKIIFVPA' A
#
# COMPACT_ATOMS: atom_id res chain seq x y z
N MET A 1 -6.74 -15.43 -0.44
CA MET A 1 -6.36 -14.25 0.35
C MET A 1 -4.97 -13.78 -0.06
N ARG A 2 -4.87 -12.71 -0.84
CA ARG A 2 -3.64 -12.09 -1.34
C ARG A 2 -3.37 -10.81 -0.55
N ILE A 3 -2.18 -10.69 0.02
CA ILE A 3 -1.76 -9.54 0.83
C ILE A 3 -0.51 -8.93 0.18
N ALA A 4 -0.49 -7.61 -0.01
CA ALA A 4 0.69 -6.88 -0.45
C ALA A 4 1.29 -6.12 0.73
N MET A 5 2.62 -6.04 0.77
CA MET A 5 3.36 -5.24 1.76
C MET A 5 3.94 -4.02 1.05
N LEU A 6 3.51 -2.83 1.48
CA LEU A 6 4.02 -1.56 0.97
C LEU A 6 5.02 -1.00 1.97
N GLY A 7 6.31 -1.16 1.66
CA GLY A 7 7.41 -0.66 2.48
C GLY A 7 7.77 0.79 2.17
N GLY A 8 8.16 1.56 3.18
CA GLY A 8 8.66 2.92 3.01
C GLY A 8 8.88 3.64 4.36
N SER A 9 9.70 4.69 4.39
CA SER A 9 9.91 5.46 5.63
C SER A 9 8.68 6.27 6.08
N PHE A 10 7.74 6.54 5.17
CA PHE A 10 6.47 7.25 5.42
C PHE A 10 6.60 8.49 6.33
N ASN A 11 7.60 9.35 6.07
CA ASN A 11 7.93 10.51 6.90
C ASN A 11 7.73 11.85 6.14
N PRO A 12 6.48 12.35 5.95
CA PRO A 12 5.20 11.77 6.39
C PRO A 12 4.54 10.89 5.32
N ILE A 13 3.54 10.10 5.73
CA ILE A 13 2.60 9.50 4.78
C ILE A 13 1.80 10.61 4.06
N HIS A 14 1.42 10.38 2.80
CA HIS A 14 0.71 11.36 1.99
C HIS A 14 -0.14 10.67 0.92
N ILE A 15 -0.97 11.44 0.21
CA ILE A 15 -1.97 10.90 -0.73
C ILE A 15 -1.37 10.00 -1.83
N GLY A 16 -0.14 10.29 -2.30
CA GLY A 16 0.57 9.42 -3.24
C GLY A 16 0.79 7.99 -2.74
N HIS A 17 1.15 7.80 -1.46
CA HIS A 17 1.30 6.47 -0.87
C HIS A 17 -0.03 5.73 -0.78
N CYS A 18 -1.09 6.43 -0.39
CA CYS A 18 -2.45 5.87 -0.32
C CYS A 18 -2.99 5.50 -1.70
N ALA A 19 -2.76 6.35 -2.71
CA ALA A 19 -3.17 6.11 -4.08
C ALA A 19 -2.48 4.87 -4.67
N LEU A 20 -1.18 4.70 -4.43
CA LEU A 20 -0.44 3.51 -4.83
C LEU A 20 -1.02 2.24 -4.17
N ALA A 21 -1.28 2.28 -2.86
CA ALA A 21 -1.88 1.16 -2.15
C ALA A 21 -3.26 0.79 -2.73
N ASP A 22 -4.12 1.78 -2.98
CA ASP A 22 -5.45 1.53 -3.52
C ASP A 22 -5.41 1.04 -4.98
N GLU A 23 -4.50 1.55 -5.80
CA GLU A 23 -4.29 1.06 -7.17
C GLU A 23 -3.86 -0.41 -7.17
N VAL A 24 -2.91 -0.80 -6.31
CA VAL A 24 -2.49 -2.21 -6.17
C VAL A 24 -3.66 -3.08 -5.70
N ARG A 25 -4.43 -2.60 -4.72
CA ARG A 25 -5.59 -3.36 -4.20
C ARG A 25 -6.64 -3.59 -5.28
N LEU A 26 -7.01 -2.54 -6.01
CA LEU A 26 -8.12 -2.54 -6.97
C LEU A 26 -7.73 -3.13 -8.32
N ARG A 27 -6.55 -2.81 -8.86
CA ARG A 27 -6.15 -3.24 -10.22
C ARG A 27 -5.51 -4.62 -10.25
N LEU A 28 -4.89 -5.05 -9.14
CA LEU A 28 -4.18 -6.33 -9.08
C LEU A 28 -4.91 -7.37 -8.22
N ASN A 29 -6.13 -7.08 -7.76
CA ASN A 29 -6.98 -7.95 -6.94
C ASN A 29 -6.26 -8.45 -5.68
N TYR A 30 -5.72 -7.52 -4.89
CA TYR A 30 -5.26 -7.82 -3.53
C TYR A 30 -6.38 -7.60 -2.53
N ASP A 31 -6.48 -8.47 -1.53
CA ASP A 31 -7.49 -8.37 -0.48
C ASP A 31 -7.08 -7.32 0.57
N LYS A 32 -5.77 -7.18 0.82
CA LYS A 32 -5.21 -6.26 1.82
C LYS A 32 -3.88 -5.69 1.36
N ILE A 33 -3.64 -4.44 1.75
CA ILE A 33 -2.32 -3.79 1.69
C ILE A 33 -1.90 -3.50 3.13
N ILE A 34 -0.69 -3.91 3.49
CA ILE A 34 -0.09 -3.64 4.79
C ILE A 34 1.05 -2.65 4.57
N PHE A 35 0.97 -1.49 5.21
CA PHE A 35 2.06 -0.52 5.24
C PHE A 35 3.12 -1.00 6.24
N VAL A 36 4.39 -1.00 5.81
CA VAL A 36 5.53 -1.43 6.64
C VAL A 36 6.53 -0.29 6.71
N PRO A 37 6.52 0.51 7.81
CA PRO A 37 7.52 1.53 8.04
C PRO A 37 8.93 0.93 8.08
N ALA A 38 9.90 1.62 7.46
CA ALA A 38 11.32 1.31 7.55
C ALA A 38 11.95 1.90 8.81
#